data_AF-A0A7V8VI75-F1
#
_entry.id   AF-A0A7V8VI75-F1
#
_cell.length_a   1.000
_cell.length_b   1.000
_cell.length_c   1.000
_cell.angle_alpha   90.00
_cell.angle_beta   90.00
_cell.angle_gamma   90.00
#
_symmetry.space_group_name_H-M   'P 1'
#
loop_
_entity.id
_entity.type
_entity.pdbx_description
1 polymer ?
#
loop_
_entity_poly.entity_id
_entity_poly.type
_entity_poly.pdbx_seq_one_letter_code
_entity_poly.pdbx_strand_id
1 'polypeptide(L)'
;RGWRRWGTDRLVRVTLEVIAEHRRAHPGAPRLAIGDLSRTHGGDFGPQYGIVGHASHQNGLDVDIYYPRRDRRERSPLTVDEVDLRLSQDLVDRFVAAGADKVFVGPNTGLTGPPEVVQALPYHDNHLHLRIPG
;
A
#
# COMPACT_ATOMS: atom_id res chain seq x y z
N ARG A 1 -10.21 2.80 -12.30
CA ARG A 1 -11.10 1.62 -12.19
C ARG A 1 -11.88 1.74 -10.89
N GLY A 2 -13.09 2.32 -10.91
CA GLY A 2 -13.85 2.59 -9.67
C GLY A 2 -14.33 1.33 -8.93
N TRP A 3 -14.53 0.24 -9.66
CA TRP A 3 -15.04 -1.02 -9.11
C TRP A 3 -14.08 -1.75 -8.16
N ARG A 4 -12.83 -1.29 -8.02
CA ARG A 4 -11.82 -1.83 -7.07
C ARG A 4 -11.51 -0.88 -5.91
N ARG A 5 -12.34 0.13 -5.68
CA ARG A 5 -12.12 1.17 -4.66
C ARG A 5 -13.06 1.01 -3.47
N TRP A 6 -13.35 -0.23 -3.10
CA TRP A 6 -14.28 -0.55 -2.01
C TRP A 6 -13.53 -1.23 -0.88
N GLY A 7 -13.79 -0.81 0.35
CA GLY A 7 -13.15 -1.37 1.53
C GLY A 7 -14.12 -1.28 2.70
N THR A 8 -13.77 -1.95 3.80
CA THR A 8 -14.47 -1.73 5.07
C THR A 8 -14.28 -0.29 5.52
N ASP A 9 -15.24 0.23 6.30
CA ASP A 9 -15.13 1.57 6.91
C ASP A 9 -13.82 1.70 7.72
N ARG A 10 -13.45 0.65 8.46
CA ARG A 10 -12.19 0.58 9.21
C ARG A 10 -10.96 0.72 8.31
N LEU A 11 -10.88 -0.05 7.21
CA LEU A 11 -9.77 0.07 6.27
C LEU A 11 -9.64 1.50 5.75
N VAL A 12 -10.74 2.07 5.27
CA VAL A 12 -10.73 3.42 4.69
C VAL A 12 -10.29 4.47 5.72
N ARG A 13 -10.78 4.40 6.95
CA ARG A 13 -10.37 5.33 8.02
C ARG A 13 -8.88 5.24 8.34
N VAL A 14 -8.39 4.03 8.63
CA VAL A 14 -6.97 3.82 8.96
C VAL A 14 -6.07 4.31 7.83
N THR A 15 -6.41 3.99 6.58
CA THR A 15 -5.64 4.46 5.42
C THR A 15 -5.62 5.98 5.32
N LEU A 16 -6.77 6.65 5.46
CA LEU A 16 -6.85 8.11 5.37
C LEU A 16 -6.13 8.80 6.52
N GLU A 17 -6.21 8.26 7.73
CA GLU A 17 -5.51 8.79 8.91
C GLU A 17 -3.99 8.74 8.72
N VAL A 18 -3.45 7.57 8.36
CA VAL A 18 -2.01 7.40 8.10
C VAL A 18 -1.52 8.31 6.98
N ILE A 19 -2.28 8.41 5.87
CA ILE A 19 -1.91 9.31 4.75
C ILE A 19 -1.93 10.78 5.18
N ALA A 20 -2.91 11.18 6.00
CA ALA A 20 -2.98 12.54 6.53
C ALA A 20 -1.79 12.84 7.45
N GLU A 21 -1.38 11.89 8.28
CA GLU A 21 -0.19 12.01 9.13
C GLU A 21 1.10 12.09 8.34
N HIS A 22 1.26 11.20 7.35
CA HIS A 22 2.42 11.22 6.45
C HIS A 22 2.53 12.57 5.73
N ARG A 23 1.41 13.09 5.19
CA ARG A 23 1.38 14.41 4.56
C ARG A 23 1.71 15.55 5.54
N ARG A 24 1.25 15.47 6.79
CA ARG A 24 1.56 16.46 7.82
C ARG A 24 3.05 16.46 8.19
N ALA A 25 3.66 15.29 8.30
CA ALA A 25 5.09 15.14 8.56
C ALA A 25 5.97 15.54 7.37
N HIS A 26 5.45 15.36 6.16
CA HIS A 26 6.13 15.68 4.90
C HIS A 26 5.28 16.63 4.04
N PRO A 27 5.14 17.92 4.40
CA PRO A 27 4.29 18.87 3.65
C PRO A 27 4.72 19.02 2.19
N GLY A 28 5.99 18.78 1.92
CA GLY A 28 6.56 18.74 0.60
C GLY A 28 6.44 17.39 -0.09
N ALA A 29 5.89 16.31 0.45
CA ALA A 29 5.80 15.05 -0.31
C ALA A 29 4.76 15.13 -1.46
N PRO A 30 4.95 14.39 -2.57
CA PRO A 30 3.90 14.23 -3.58
C PRO A 30 2.67 13.56 -2.97
N ARG A 31 1.50 13.72 -3.62
CA ARG A 31 0.31 12.98 -3.18
C ARG A 31 0.52 11.48 -3.36
N LEU A 32 0.11 10.70 -2.37
CA LEU A 32 0.11 9.24 -2.45
C LEU A 32 -1.04 8.78 -3.36
N ALA A 33 -0.72 7.85 -4.25
CA ALA A 33 -1.71 7.26 -5.16
C ALA A 33 -2.21 5.93 -4.59
N ILE A 34 -3.52 5.82 -4.43
CA ILE A 34 -4.19 4.60 -3.97
C ILE A 34 -4.29 3.61 -5.13
N GLY A 35 -3.78 2.40 -4.92
CA GLY A 35 -3.97 1.20 -5.74
C GLY A 35 -5.20 0.41 -5.28
N ASP A 36 -5.32 -0.85 -5.70
CA ASP A 36 -6.56 -1.60 -5.54
C ASP A 36 -6.93 -1.77 -4.05
N LEU A 37 -8.23 -1.66 -3.74
CA LEU A 37 -8.81 -2.13 -2.48
C LEU A 37 -9.55 -3.42 -2.81
N SER A 38 -10.85 -3.55 -2.55
CA SER A 38 -11.68 -4.68 -2.95
C SER A 38 -12.73 -4.31 -3.99
N ARG A 39 -13.41 -5.34 -4.51
CA ARG A 39 -14.68 -5.18 -5.24
C ARG A 39 -15.79 -4.70 -4.29
N THR A 40 -16.85 -4.11 -4.85
CA THR A 40 -18.01 -3.59 -4.08
C THR A 40 -18.62 -4.58 -3.10
N HIS A 41 -18.63 -5.86 -3.44
CA HIS A 41 -19.13 -6.94 -2.58
C HIS A 41 -18.04 -7.97 -2.25
N GLY A 42 -16.76 -7.56 -2.32
CA GLY A 42 -15.63 -8.45 -2.10
C GLY A 42 -15.50 -9.54 -3.17
N GLY A 43 -14.76 -10.60 -2.85
CA GLY A 43 -14.38 -11.74 -3.70
C GLY A 43 -13.29 -11.44 -4.73
N ASP A 44 -12.83 -12.51 -5.38
CA ASP A 44 -11.69 -12.52 -6.31
C ASP A 44 -11.81 -11.54 -7.48
N PHE A 45 -10.72 -10.88 -7.88
CA PHE A 45 -10.76 -9.96 -9.01
C PHE A 45 -10.97 -10.65 -10.37
N GLY A 46 -10.57 -11.91 -10.48
CA GLY A 46 -10.49 -12.73 -11.67
C GLY A 46 -9.03 -13.04 -12.03
N PRO A 47 -8.76 -14.20 -12.64
CA PRO A 47 -7.40 -14.67 -12.97
C PRO A 47 -6.61 -13.72 -13.88
N GLN A 48 -7.30 -12.88 -14.65
CA GLN A 48 -6.70 -11.88 -15.53
C GLN A 48 -6.12 -10.66 -14.80
N TYR A 49 -6.21 -10.60 -13.47
CA TYR A 49 -5.85 -9.43 -12.68
C TYR A 49 -4.83 -9.68 -11.57
N GLY A 50 -4.08 -10.77 -11.67
CA GLY A 50 -2.91 -11.05 -10.85
C GLY A 50 -3.12 -12.22 -9.87
N ILE A 51 -1.99 -12.81 -9.44
CA ILE A 51 -1.98 -14.05 -8.65
C ILE A 51 -1.56 -13.78 -7.20
N VAL A 52 -0.51 -12.96 -6.99
CA VAL A 52 0.13 -12.76 -5.68
C VAL A 52 -0.12 -11.32 -5.21
N GLY A 53 -0.52 -11.12 -3.96
CA GLY A 53 -1.03 -9.84 -3.42
C GLY A 53 -2.52 -9.66 -3.70
N HIS A 54 -2.90 -9.48 -4.97
CA HIS A 54 -4.31 -9.28 -5.37
C HIS A 54 -5.30 -10.39 -4.95
N ALA A 55 -4.82 -11.62 -4.72
CA ALA A 55 -5.66 -12.72 -4.24
C ALA A 55 -6.27 -12.45 -2.84
N SER A 56 -5.68 -11.57 -2.01
CA SER A 56 -6.23 -11.29 -0.68
C SER A 56 -7.30 -10.20 -0.66
N HIS A 57 -7.40 -9.36 -1.70
CA HIS A 57 -8.28 -8.19 -1.81
C HIS A 57 -9.79 -8.49 -1.91
N GLN A 58 -10.23 -9.55 -1.24
CA GLN A 58 -11.57 -10.11 -1.37
C GLN A 58 -12.53 -9.64 -0.29
N ASN A 59 -12.08 -9.05 0.82
CA ASN A 59 -12.95 -8.82 1.98
C ASN A 59 -12.88 -7.39 2.53
N GLY A 60 -12.31 -6.45 1.79
CA GLY A 60 -12.25 -5.04 2.16
C GLY A 60 -11.27 -4.74 3.30
N LEU A 61 -10.26 -5.59 3.50
CA LEU A 61 -9.21 -5.45 4.51
C LEU A 61 -7.83 -5.12 3.91
N ASP A 62 -7.75 -5.00 2.59
CA ASP A 62 -6.49 -4.81 1.86
C ASP A 62 -6.51 -3.54 1.01
N VAL A 63 -5.36 -2.86 0.94
CA VAL A 63 -5.17 -1.70 0.07
C VAL A 63 -3.74 -1.65 -0.47
N ASP A 64 -3.61 -1.42 -1.77
CA ASP A 64 -2.35 -1.08 -2.40
C ASP A 64 -2.11 0.43 -2.35
N ILE A 65 -0.88 0.86 -2.08
CA ILE A 65 -0.48 2.26 -2.10
C ILE A 65 0.84 2.36 -2.85
N TYR A 66 0.84 3.08 -3.97
CA TYR A 66 2.06 3.29 -4.75
C TYR A 66 3.06 4.13 -3.96
N TYR A 67 4.34 3.74 -4.03
CA TYR A 67 5.39 4.50 -3.38
C TYR A 67 5.55 5.89 -4.00
N PRO A 68 5.83 6.93 -3.20
CA PRO A 68 6.16 8.25 -3.71
C PRO A 68 7.42 8.19 -4.57
N ARG A 69 7.42 8.91 -5.70
CA ARG A 69 8.59 8.99 -6.58
C ARG A 69 9.57 10.07 -6.13
N ARG A 70 10.87 9.85 -6.33
CA ARG A 70 11.95 10.82 -6.10
C ARG A 70 11.80 12.07 -6.97
N ASP A 71 11.30 11.90 -8.19
CA ASP A 71 11.00 13.01 -9.11
C ASP A 71 9.68 13.72 -8.80
N ARG A 72 8.98 13.28 -7.74
CA ARG A 72 7.75 13.87 -7.20
C ARG A 72 6.56 13.84 -8.16
N ARG A 73 6.64 13.07 -9.25
CA ARG A 73 5.51 12.91 -10.16
C ARG A 73 4.45 12.01 -9.53
N GLU A 74 3.18 12.40 -9.67
CA GLU A 74 2.03 11.64 -9.17
C GLU A 74 1.65 10.49 -10.12
N ARG A 75 2.57 9.53 -10.27
CA ARG A 75 2.38 8.29 -11.04
C ARG A 75 3.08 7.14 -10.35
N SER A 76 2.70 5.90 -10.66
CA SER A 76 3.43 4.73 -10.17
C SER A 76 4.92 4.82 -10.55
N PRO A 77 5.84 4.46 -9.65
CA PRO A 77 7.19 4.08 -10.05
C PRO A 77 7.15 2.84 -10.95
N LEU A 78 8.08 2.75 -11.87
CA LEU A 78 8.31 1.63 -12.79
C LEU A 78 9.51 0.80 -12.34
N THR A 79 10.48 1.42 -11.68
CA THR A 79 11.65 0.78 -11.08
C THR A 79 11.87 1.29 -9.67
N VAL A 80 12.62 0.53 -8.86
CA VAL A 80 12.97 0.92 -7.48
C VAL A 80 13.77 2.22 -7.44
N ASP A 81 14.59 2.51 -8.46
CA ASP A 81 15.39 3.74 -8.51
C ASP A 81 14.53 5.02 -8.54
N GLU A 82 13.28 4.90 -9.01
CA GLU A 82 12.33 6.00 -9.02
C GLU A 82 11.66 6.21 -7.65
N VAL A 83 11.74 5.25 -6.73
CA VAL A 83 11.09 5.27 -5.42
C VAL A 83 11.85 6.16 -4.44
N ASP A 84 11.13 7.06 -3.77
CA ASP A 84 11.66 7.76 -2.59
C ASP A 84 11.58 6.81 -1.39
N LEU A 85 12.66 6.04 -1.19
CA LEU A 85 12.73 5.01 -0.15
C LEU A 85 12.58 5.58 1.27
N ARG A 86 13.00 6.83 1.50
CA ARG A 86 12.88 7.47 2.82
C ARG A 86 11.42 7.78 3.14
N LEU A 87 10.70 8.39 2.21
CA LEU A 87 9.27 8.63 2.38
C LEU A 87 8.47 7.32 2.44
N SER A 88 8.91 6.32 1.67
CA SER A 88 8.28 5.00 1.66
C SER A 88 8.46 4.26 2.99
N GLN A 89 9.65 4.32 3.61
CA GLN A 89 9.89 3.73 4.93
C GLN A 89 9.03 4.38 6.01
N ASP A 90 8.95 5.72 6.06
CA ASP A 90 8.06 6.42 7.02
C ASP A 90 6.59 6.01 6.83
N LEU A 91 6.15 5.76 5.59
CA LEU A 91 4.80 5.26 5.33
C LEU A 91 4.60 3.83 5.86
N VAL A 92 5.57 2.93 5.65
CA VAL A 92 5.55 1.56 6.21
C VAL A 92 5.49 1.61 7.74
N ASP A 93 6.36 2.39 8.37
CA ASP A 93 6.44 2.52 9.83
C ASP A 93 5.12 2.99 10.45
N ARG A 94 4.43 3.94 9.79
CA ARG A 94 3.12 4.43 10.24
C ARG A 94 2.04 3.37 10.16
N PHE A 95 2.03 2.55 9.11
CA PHE A 95 1.07 1.44 9.02
C PHE A 95 1.34 0.36 10.07
N VAL A 96 2.61 0.06 10.34
CA VAL A 96 2.99 -0.82 11.45
C VAL A 96 2.49 -0.25 12.77
N ALA A 97 2.73 1.04 13.04
CA ALA A 97 2.27 1.72 14.26
C ALA A 97 0.74 1.78 14.37
N ALA A 98 0.02 1.84 13.25
CA ALA A 98 -1.44 1.79 13.19
C ALA A 98 -2.02 0.38 13.39
N GLY A 99 -1.19 -0.64 13.62
CA GLY A 99 -1.63 -2.00 13.89
C GLY A 99 -1.94 -2.81 12.63
N ALA A 100 -1.18 -2.61 11.56
CA ALA A 100 -1.23 -3.48 10.37
C ALA A 100 -1.02 -4.95 10.75
N ASP A 101 -1.80 -5.85 10.15
CA ASP A 101 -1.60 -7.29 10.24
C ASP A 101 -0.45 -7.73 9.31
N LYS A 102 -0.44 -7.18 8.08
CA LYS A 102 0.67 -7.33 7.13
C LYS A 102 0.92 -6.03 6.37
N VAL A 103 2.18 -5.82 6.02
CA VAL A 103 2.62 -4.85 5.02
C VAL A 103 3.55 -5.59 4.06
N PHE A 104 3.08 -5.91 2.86
CA PHE A 104 3.96 -6.50 1.84
C PHE A 104 4.67 -5.40 1.07
N VAL A 105 5.99 -5.55 0.96
CA VAL A 105 6.88 -4.62 0.25
C VAL A 105 7.66 -5.36 -0.83
N GLY A 106 8.24 -4.63 -1.77
CA GLY A 106 9.04 -5.23 -2.82
C GLY A 106 10.40 -5.72 -2.32
N PRO A 107 10.88 -6.90 -2.75
CA PRO A 107 12.15 -7.47 -2.30
C PRO A 107 13.36 -6.58 -2.63
N ASN A 108 13.25 -5.71 -3.64
CA ASN A 108 14.35 -4.85 -4.06
C ASN A 108 14.30 -3.46 -3.39
N THR A 109 13.26 -3.16 -2.62
CA THR A 109 13.08 -1.83 -2.00
C THR A 109 13.97 -1.61 -0.78
N GLY A 110 14.38 -2.69 -0.10
CA GLY A 110 15.11 -2.59 1.17
C GLY A 110 14.28 -1.99 2.31
N LEU A 111 12.96 -1.88 2.16
CA LEU A 111 12.05 -1.44 3.22
C LEU A 111 11.96 -2.52 4.30
N THR A 112 11.87 -2.09 5.56
CA THR A 112 11.99 -2.97 6.73
C THR A 112 10.92 -2.71 7.78
N GLY A 113 10.78 -3.62 8.74
CA GLY A 113 9.93 -3.51 9.92
C GLY A 113 9.91 -4.84 10.66
N PRO A 114 9.01 -5.03 11.65
CA PRO A 114 8.86 -6.31 12.34
C PRO A 114 8.57 -7.43 11.33
N PRO A 115 9.36 -8.51 11.27
CA PRO A 115 9.31 -9.50 10.18
C PRO A 115 8.00 -10.28 10.12
N GLU A 116 7.26 -10.34 11.22
CA GLU A 116 5.91 -10.90 11.29
C GLU A 116 4.86 -9.99 10.63
N VAL A 117 5.11 -8.69 10.52
CA VAL A 117 4.20 -7.71 9.90
C VAL A 117 4.68 -7.31 8.51
N VAL A 118 5.95 -6.91 8.37
CA VAL A 118 6.54 -6.40 7.12
C VAL A 118 7.25 -7.54 6.39
N GLN A 119 6.76 -7.90 5.20
CA GLN A 119 7.26 -9.04 4.45
C GLN A 119 7.56 -8.67 3.00
N ALA A 120 8.72 -9.11 2.51
CA ALA A 120 9.05 -8.95 1.10
C ALA A 120 8.23 -9.94 0.25
N LEU A 121 7.55 -9.43 -0.78
CA LEU A 121 6.74 -10.24 -1.69
C LEU A 121 7.03 -9.84 -3.15
N PRO A 122 7.28 -10.79 -4.06
CA PRO A 122 7.49 -10.47 -5.47
C PRO A 122 6.35 -9.61 -6.05
N TYR A 123 6.70 -8.76 -7.02
CA TYR A 123 5.79 -7.81 -7.70
C TYR A 123 5.34 -6.59 -6.88
N HIS A 124 5.94 -6.33 -5.71
CA HIS A 124 5.62 -5.19 -4.84
C HIS A 124 6.71 -4.09 -4.84
N ASP A 125 7.56 -4.02 -5.87
CA ASP A 125 8.63 -3.01 -5.93
C ASP A 125 8.12 -1.59 -6.16
N ASN A 126 6.90 -1.42 -6.69
CA ASN A 126 6.31 -0.11 -6.97
C ASN A 126 5.21 0.34 -6.00
N HIS A 127 4.77 -0.53 -5.10
CA HIS A 127 3.72 -0.25 -4.12
C HIS A 127 3.92 -1.06 -2.85
N LEU A 128 3.37 -0.58 -1.74
CA LEU A 128 3.11 -1.44 -0.59
C LEU A 128 1.69 -1.99 -0.68
N HIS A 129 1.50 -3.20 -0.16
CA HIS A 129 0.19 -3.82 0.06
C HIS A 129 -0.03 -3.85 1.57
N LEU A 130 -1.05 -3.15 2.05
CA LEU A 130 -1.47 -3.18 3.45
C LEU A 130 -2.59 -4.21 3.65
N ARG A 131 -2.49 -4.98 4.74
CA ARG A 131 -3.58 -5.79 5.32
C ARG A 131 -3.85 -5.30 6.74
N ILE A 132 -5.11 -5.01 7.06
CA ILE A 132 -5.55 -4.76 8.44
C ILE A 132 -6.13 -6.03 9.09
N PRO A 133 -6.16 -6.13 10.43
CA PRO A 133 -6.88 -7.20 11.12
C PRO A 133 -8.38 -7.20 10.77
N GLY A 134 -9.01 -8.39 10.78
CA GLY A 134 -10.45 -8.56 10.61
C GLY A 134 -11.28 -8.07 11.79
#